data_AF-A0A914D445-F1
#
_entry.id   AF-A0A914D445-F1
#
_cell.length_a   1.000
_cell.length_b   1.000
_cell.length_c   1.000
_cell.angle_alpha   90.00
_cell.angle_beta   90.00
_cell.angle_gamma   90.00
#
_symmetry.space_group_name_H-M   'P 1'
#
loop_
_entity.id
_entity.type
_entity.pdbx_description
1 polymer ?
#
loop_
_entity_poly.entity_id
_entity_poly.type
_entity_poly.pdbx_seq_one_letter_code
_entity_poly.pdbx_strand_id
1 'polypeptide(L)'
;MWPLPGPPQIEEMPAKQTRSLSGTLASDGFNATNAMALMLLKVGLLGGYAIRKVKMFNDRIYLSRYRRSYWLGDRYYAVDNFYYLDTRDTCAYRMNETEREGLEYEDGVPIVDVIYQ
;
A
#
# COMPACT_ATOMS: atom_id res chain seq x y z
N MET A 1 19.82 -33.78 30.44
CA MET A 1 19.93 -32.83 29.32
C MET A 1 18.52 -32.45 28.92
N TRP A 2 18.11 -31.21 29.21
CA TRP A 2 16.82 -30.68 28.75
C TRP A 2 17.01 -30.15 27.31
N PRO A 3 16.13 -30.46 26.35
CA PRO A 3 16.25 -29.93 25.00
C PRO A 3 15.99 -28.42 25.05
N LEU A 4 16.84 -27.66 24.35
CA LEU A 4 16.65 -26.24 24.17
C LEU A 4 15.37 -26.00 23.34
N PRO A 5 14.52 -25.02 23.70
CA PRO A 5 13.40 -24.64 22.86
C PRO A 5 13.94 -24.18 21.49
N GLY A 6 13.34 -24.71 20.43
CA GLY A 6 13.68 -24.32 19.06
C GLY A 6 13.45 -22.83 18.83
N PRO A 7 14.10 -22.23 17.81
CA PRO A 7 13.89 -20.83 17.47
C PRO A 7 12.39 -20.57 17.22
N PRO A 8 11.86 -19.40 17.60
CA PRO A 8 10.47 -19.07 17.37
C PRO A 8 10.20 -19.18 15.87
N GLN A 9 9.23 -20.01 15.51
CA GLN A 9 8.68 -20.05 14.17
C GLN A 9 8.01 -18.71 13.95
N ILE A 10 8.64 -17.82 13.17
CA ILE A 10 8.00 -16.62 12.67
C ILE A 10 6.90 -17.14 11.75
N GLU A 11 5.66 -17.16 12.22
CA GLU A 11 4.51 -17.36 11.36
C GLU A 11 4.58 -16.28 10.28
N GLU A 12 4.98 -16.67 9.07
CA GLU A 12 4.76 -15.86 7.89
C GLU A 12 3.25 -15.66 7.79
N MET A 13 2.76 -14.54 8.31
CA MET A 13 1.38 -14.10 8.13
C MET A 13 1.12 -14.19 6.63
N PRO A 14 0.05 -14.87 6.17
CA PRO A 14 -0.16 -15.10 4.76
C PRO A 14 -0.13 -13.75 4.05
N ALA A 15 0.80 -13.59 3.11
CA ALA A 15 0.89 -12.39 2.29
C ALA A 15 -0.52 -12.11 1.75
N LYS A 16 -1.08 -10.98 2.18
CA LYS A 16 -2.47 -10.63 1.94
C LYS A 16 -2.62 -10.42 0.44
N GLN A 17 -3.36 -11.32 -0.22
CA GLN A 17 -3.55 -11.32 -1.67
C GLN A 17 -3.95 -9.93 -2.17
N THR A 18 -3.12 -9.39 -3.05
CA THR A 18 -3.44 -8.23 -3.86
C THR A 18 -4.61 -8.57 -4.76
N ARG A 19 -5.63 -7.72 -4.76
CA ARG A 19 -6.82 -7.91 -5.57
C ARG A 19 -6.73 -7.08 -6.84
N SER A 20 -7.10 -7.63 -7.99
CA SER A 20 -7.34 -6.78 -9.15
C SER A 20 -8.71 -6.14 -8.99
N LEU A 21 -8.79 -4.85 -9.22
CA LEU A 21 -10.06 -4.11 -9.26
C LEU A 21 -10.76 -4.30 -10.62
N SER A 22 -10.09 -4.88 -11.62
CA SER A 22 -10.66 -5.28 -12.92
C SER A 22 -11.31 -6.68 -12.93
N GLY A 23 -11.34 -7.37 -11.79
CA GLY A 23 -11.96 -8.70 -11.64
C GLY A 23 -11.06 -9.89 -12.02
N THR A 24 -9.83 -9.64 -12.47
CA THR A 24 -8.79 -10.66 -12.67
C THR A 24 -8.01 -10.94 -11.38
N LEU A 25 -7.23 -12.02 -11.33
CA LEU A 25 -6.26 -12.19 -10.24
C LEU A 25 -5.11 -11.20 -10.47
N ALA A 26 -4.96 -10.21 -9.60
CA ALA A 26 -3.77 -9.38 -9.60
C ALA A 26 -2.62 -10.20 -9.05
N SER A 27 -1.47 -10.17 -9.73
CA SER A 27 -0.24 -10.64 -9.11
C SER A 27 0.10 -9.68 -7.97
N ASP A 28 0.42 -10.24 -6.79
CA ASP A 28 0.81 -9.51 -5.59
C ASP A 28 1.97 -8.53 -5.79
N GLY A 29 2.58 -8.52 -6.97
CA GLY A 29 3.90 -7.96 -7.17
C GLY A 29 4.89 -8.73 -6.31
N PHE A 30 6.15 -8.33 -6.36
CA PHE A 30 7.10 -8.82 -5.37
C PHE A 30 6.79 -8.11 -4.05
N ASN A 31 6.50 -8.85 -2.98
CA ASN A 31 6.16 -8.31 -1.65
C ASN A 31 7.14 -7.21 -1.18
N ALA A 32 8.44 -7.38 -1.45
CA ALA A 32 9.48 -6.39 -1.18
C ALA A 32 9.26 -5.03 -1.88
N THR A 33 8.66 -5.03 -3.07
CA THR A 33 8.33 -3.81 -3.83
C THR A 33 7.18 -3.04 -3.18
N ASN A 34 6.14 -3.73 -2.71
CA ASN A 34 5.01 -3.10 -2.03
C ASN A 34 5.44 -2.49 -0.70
N ALA A 35 6.27 -3.20 0.06
CA ALA A 35 6.86 -2.69 1.29
C ALA A 35 7.71 -1.42 1.07
N MET A 36 8.54 -1.39 0.01
CA MET A 36 9.30 -0.19 -0.35
C MET A 36 8.39 0.97 -0.79
N ALA A 37 7.36 0.70 -1.60
CA ALA A 37 6.43 1.72 -2.04
C ALA A 37 5.65 2.33 -0.86
N LEU A 38 5.18 1.48 0.06
CA LEU A 38 4.53 1.90 1.28
C LEU A 38 5.47 2.74 2.17
N MET A 39 6.72 2.33 2.34
CA MET A 39 7.71 3.09 3.09
C MET A 39 7.90 4.50 2.51
N LEU A 40 8.03 4.62 1.18
CA LEU A 40 8.20 5.92 0.52
C LEU A 40 6.97 6.81 0.65
N LEU A 41 5.76 6.24 0.49
CA LEU A 41 4.50 6.95 0.73
C LEU A 41 4.41 7.47 2.17
N LYS A 42 4.77 6.64 3.14
CA LYS A 42 4.78 7.01 4.56
C LYS A 42 5.79 8.11 4.88
N VAL A 43 7.01 8.06 4.35
CA VAL A 43 8.01 9.12 4.60
C VAL A 43 7.49 10.48 4.12
N GLY A 44 6.80 10.53 2.98
CA GLY A 44 6.22 11.77 2.45
C GLY A 44 5.05 12.33 3.29
N LEU A 45 4.31 11.47 4.00
CA LEU A 45 3.11 11.85 4.74
C LEU A 45 3.33 12.00 6.24
N LEU A 46 4.06 11.07 6.85
CA LEU A 46 4.29 10.94 8.29
C LEU A 46 5.69 11.39 8.70
N GLY A 47 6.66 11.39 7.77
CA GLY A 47 8.06 11.75 8.06
C GLY A 47 8.33 13.25 8.10
N GLY A 48 7.35 14.09 7.74
CA GLY A 48 7.47 15.55 7.79
C GLY A 48 7.17 16.14 9.18
N TYR A 49 7.57 17.39 9.41
CA TYR A 49 7.31 18.12 10.67
C TYR A 49 5.81 18.28 11.01
N ALA A 50 4.93 18.15 10.00
CA ALA A 50 3.49 18.10 10.17
C ALA A 50 2.97 16.79 9.58
N ILE A 51 2.34 15.95 10.40
CA ILE A 51 1.65 14.74 9.97
C ILE A 51 0.54 15.14 9.00
N ARG A 52 0.58 14.59 7.78
CA ARG A 52 -0.39 14.88 6.74
C ARG A 52 -1.41 13.75 6.62
N LYS A 53 -2.68 14.13 6.58
CA LYS A 53 -3.77 13.23 6.21
C LYS A 53 -3.89 13.16 4.69
N VAL A 54 -4.41 12.04 4.21
CA VAL A 54 -4.57 11.82 2.78
C VAL A 54 -5.76 12.60 2.24
N LYS A 55 -5.48 13.41 1.22
CA LYS A 55 -6.44 14.24 0.47
C LYS A 55 -6.54 13.74 -0.97
N MET A 56 -7.61 14.11 -1.65
CA MET A 56 -7.69 14.00 -3.11
C MET A 56 -6.47 14.69 -3.72
N PHE A 57 -5.67 13.97 -4.52
CA PHE A 57 -4.44 14.41 -5.21
C PHE A 57 -3.12 14.39 -4.42
N ASN A 58 -3.13 14.13 -3.11
CA ASN A 58 -1.89 14.01 -2.30
C ASN A 58 -1.58 12.55 -1.90
N ASP A 59 -2.27 11.61 -2.51
CA ASP A 59 -2.20 10.18 -2.22
C ASP A 59 -1.26 9.43 -3.17
N ARG A 60 -0.75 10.06 -4.24
CA ARG A 60 0.02 9.36 -5.28
C ARG A 60 1.54 9.55 -5.17
N ILE A 61 2.29 8.47 -5.39
CA ILE A 61 3.69 8.49 -5.79
C ILE A 61 3.90 7.72 -7.08
N TYR A 62 4.77 8.21 -7.96
CA TYR A 62 5.22 7.46 -9.13
C TYR A 62 6.60 6.87 -8.86
N LEU A 63 6.74 5.55 -8.96
CA LEU A 63 8.01 4.86 -8.78
C LEU A 63 8.58 4.47 -10.14
N SER A 64 9.52 5.28 -10.63
CA SER A 64 10.16 5.10 -11.95
C SER A 64 10.82 3.73 -12.12
N ARG A 65 11.39 3.17 -11.05
CA ARG A 65 11.99 1.82 -11.02
C ARG A 65 11.01 0.74 -11.42
N TYR A 66 9.74 0.88 -11.04
CA TYR A 66 8.68 -0.09 -11.31
C TYR A 66 7.78 0.32 -12.47
N ARG A 67 7.90 1.56 -12.96
CA ARG A 67 7.03 2.16 -13.98
C ARG A 67 5.54 2.07 -13.61
N ARG A 68 5.28 2.27 -12.32
CA ARG A 68 3.96 2.15 -11.71
C ARG A 68 3.64 3.35 -10.86
N SER A 69 2.36 3.73 -10.89
CA SER A 69 1.78 4.71 -9.98
C SER A 69 1.21 3.98 -8.77
N TYR A 70 1.47 4.50 -7.59
CA TYR A 70 0.96 3.99 -6.32
C TYR A 70 0.14 5.08 -5.66
N TRP A 71 -1.10 4.77 -5.31
CA TRP A 71 -2.03 5.62 -4.58
C TRP A 71 -2.26 5.06 -3.18
N LEU A 72 -2.30 5.94 -2.21
CA LEU A 72 -2.61 5.59 -0.84
C LEU A 72 -4.11 5.68 -0.60
N GLY A 73 -4.75 4.52 -0.53
CA GLY A 73 -6.18 4.40 -0.38
C GLY A 73 -6.95 4.21 -1.68
N ASP A 74 -8.19 3.76 -1.50
CA ASP A 74 -9.16 3.37 -2.52
C ASP A 74 -10.13 4.49 -2.93
N ARG A 75 -10.16 5.62 -2.23
CA ARG A 75 -11.17 6.67 -2.47
C ARG A 75 -10.90 7.55 -3.68
N TYR A 76 -9.63 7.86 -3.94
CA TYR A 76 -9.26 8.93 -4.87
C TYR A 76 -8.49 8.47 -6.10
N TYR A 77 -8.01 7.22 -6.14
CA TYR A 77 -7.20 6.71 -7.26
C TYR A 77 -7.92 6.80 -8.61
N ALA A 78 -9.22 6.48 -8.66
CA ALA A 78 -10.02 6.51 -9.89
C ALA A 78 -10.37 7.93 -10.36
N VAL A 79 -10.19 8.94 -9.50
CA VAL A 79 -10.43 10.36 -9.82
C VAL A 79 -9.17 11.04 -10.38
N ASP A 80 -8.03 10.35 -10.35
CA ASP A 80 -6.76 10.84 -10.88
C ASP A 80 -6.71 10.75 -12.41
N ASN A 81 -7.35 11.71 -13.09
CA ASN A 81 -7.50 11.74 -14.54
C ASN A 81 -6.17 11.78 -15.32
N PHE A 82 -5.05 12.11 -14.69
CA PHE A 82 -3.76 12.25 -15.37
C PHE A 82 -2.96 10.95 -15.39
N TYR A 83 -3.14 10.09 -14.38
CA TYR A 83 -2.28 8.92 -14.18
C TYR A 83 -3.06 7.62 -14.01
N TYR A 84 -4.36 7.70 -13.72
CA TYR A 84 -5.23 6.55 -13.77
C TYR A 84 -5.54 6.20 -15.23
N LEU A 85 -5.24 4.97 -15.62
CA LEU A 85 -5.48 4.43 -16.95
C LEU A 85 -6.53 3.33 -16.84
N ASP A 86 -7.77 3.64 -17.20
CA ASP A 86 -8.91 2.70 -17.20
C ASP A 86 -8.62 1.36 -17.91
N THR A 87 -7.79 1.39 -18.95
CA THR A 87 -7.37 0.22 -19.75
C THR A 87 -6.33 -0.68 -19.08
N ARG A 88 -5.73 -0.27 -17.95
CA ARG A 88 -4.70 -1.06 -17.24
C ARG A 88 -5.25 -1.72 -15.99
N ASP A 89 -4.78 -2.94 -15.73
CA ASP A 89 -5.09 -3.66 -14.50
C ASP A 89 -4.66 -2.85 -13.28
N THR A 90 -5.61 -2.66 -12.37
CA THR A 90 -5.40 -1.93 -11.12
C THR A 90 -5.35 -2.93 -9.97
N CYS A 91 -4.30 -2.87 -9.17
CA CYS A 91 -4.02 -3.79 -8.09
C CYS A 91 -4.22 -3.10 -6.73
N ALA A 92 -4.72 -3.82 -5.73
CA ALA A 92 -4.91 -3.31 -4.37
C ALA A 92 -4.14 -4.17 -3.37
N TYR A 93 -3.12 -3.60 -2.73
CA TYR A 93 -2.35 -4.22 -1.65
C TYR A 93 -2.95 -3.84 -0.29
N ARG A 94 -3.43 -4.84 0.45
CA ARG A 94 -4.05 -4.65 1.76
C ARG A 94 -2.98 -4.59 2.85
N MET A 95 -2.87 -3.45 3.51
CA MET A 95 -1.92 -3.25 4.62
C MET A 95 -2.31 -4.02 5.88
N ASN A 96 -1.30 -4.33 6.70
CA ASN A 96 -1.45 -4.82 8.07
C ASN A 96 -1.64 -3.68 9.08
N GLU A 97 -1.91 -4.00 10.34
CA GLU A 97 -2.22 -3.00 11.37
C GLU A 97 -1.06 -2.06 11.69
N THR A 98 0.15 -2.61 11.82
CA THR A 98 1.38 -1.81 11.99
C THR A 98 1.69 -0.98 10.74
N GLU A 99 1.32 -1.49 9.56
CA GLU A 99 1.52 -0.82 8.29
C GLU A 99 0.55 0.33 8.06
N ARG A 100 -0.63 0.34 8.68
CA ARG A 100 -1.61 1.43 8.53
C ARG A 100 -1.60 2.44 9.67
N GLU A 101 -0.71 2.28 10.65
CA GLU A 101 -0.63 3.21 11.78
C GLU A 101 -0.39 4.66 11.31
N GLY A 102 -1.25 5.58 11.77
CA GLY A 102 -1.21 6.99 11.41
C GLY A 102 -1.70 7.33 10.01
N LEU A 103 -2.11 6.34 9.20
CA LEU A 103 -2.61 6.54 7.84
C LEU A 103 -4.12 6.72 7.85
N GLU A 104 -4.55 7.97 7.72
CA GLU A 104 -5.95 8.36 7.70
C GLU A 104 -6.25 9.31 6.55
N TYR A 105 -7.48 9.21 6.04
CA TYR A 105 -8.09 10.25 5.23
C TYR A 105 -8.39 11.50 6.06
N GLU A 106 -8.66 12.62 5.40
CA GLU A 106 -9.01 13.89 6.08
C GLU A 106 -10.16 13.77 7.10
N ASP A 107 -11.15 12.93 6.79
CA ASP A 107 -12.33 12.66 7.63
C ASP A 107 -12.04 11.72 8.81
N GLY A 108 -10.78 11.29 8.99
CA GLY A 108 -10.35 10.40 10.07
C GLY A 108 -10.62 8.91 9.79
N VAL A 109 -11.08 8.56 8.58
CA VAL A 109 -11.26 7.16 8.21
C VAL A 109 -9.90 6.51 7.96
N PRO A 110 -9.62 5.33 8.53
CA PRO A 110 -8.34 4.67 8.36
C PRO A 110 -8.16 4.18 6.93
N ILE A 111 -6.94 4.32 6.42
CA ILE A 111 -6.57 3.82 5.10
C ILE A 111 -6.04 2.40 5.26
N VAL A 112 -6.51 1.52 4.40
CA VAL A 112 -6.32 0.08 4.55
C VAL A 112 -5.66 -0.56 3.34
N ASP A 113 -5.76 0.08 2.18
CA ASP A 113 -5.25 -0.43 0.91
C ASP A 113 -4.31 0.58 0.26
N VAL A 114 -3.28 0.07 -0.41
CA VAL A 114 -2.46 0.82 -1.37
C VAL A 114 -2.86 0.34 -2.76
N ILE A 115 -3.32 1.26 -3.60
CA ILE A 115 -3.71 0.94 -4.98
C ILE A 115 -2.52 1.20 -5.89
N TYR A 116 -2.27 0.35 -6.88
CA TYR A 116 -1.22 0.59 -7.86
C TYR A 116 -1.56 0.07 -9.25
N GLN A 117 -0.92 0.69 -10.25
CA GLN A 117 -1.13 0.40 -11.67
C GLN A 117 0.18 0.51 -12.44
#